data_AF-A0A9E3D5H0-F1
#
_entry.id   AF-A0A9E3D5H0-F1
#
_cell.length_a   1.000
_cell.length_b   1.000
_cell.length_c   1.000
_cell.angle_alpha   90.00
_cell.angle_beta   90.00
_cell.angle_gamma   90.00
#
_symmetry.space_group_name_H-M   'P 1'
#
loop_
_entity.id
_entity.type
_entity.pdbx_description
1 polymer ?
#
loop_
_entity_poly.entity_id
_entity_poly.type
_entity_poly.pdbx_seq_one_letter_code
_entity_poly.pdbx_strand_id
1 'polypeptide(L)'
;MVYLPPAFTEKRPDVLLEHIERYDFGLLVTHGAAGLVASHIPFLIERDGERLHLHGHLARPNPQVGDLARGGEVLAIFHGPHAYISPNWYATGPSVPTWNYADVHAYGTVQLVEDAEWLRRFLVRLSERHEARS
;
A
#
# COMPACT_ATOMS: atom_id res chain seq x y z
N MET A 1 -3.68 13.12 7.04
CA MET A 1 -3.37 12.50 8.35
C MET A 1 -4.50 11.56 8.74
N VAL A 2 -4.17 10.32 9.08
CA VAL A 2 -5.14 9.30 9.50
C VAL A 2 -5.38 9.42 11.00
N TYR A 3 -6.61 9.22 11.45
CA TYR A 3 -6.92 9.10 12.87
C TYR A 3 -6.55 7.69 13.36
N LEU A 4 -5.65 7.62 14.34
CA LEU A 4 -5.06 6.36 14.84
C LEU A 4 -5.38 6.18 16.34
N PRO A 5 -6.49 5.52 16.69
CA PRO A 5 -6.78 5.18 18.08
C PRO A 5 -5.70 4.25 18.64
N PRO A 6 -5.06 4.56 19.79
CA PRO A 6 -3.94 3.79 20.30
C PRO A 6 -4.22 2.29 20.49
N ALA A 7 -5.44 1.93 20.88
CA ALA A 7 -5.85 0.54 21.10
C ALA A 7 -5.88 -0.31 19.80
N PHE A 8 -5.93 0.34 18.63
CA PHE A 8 -6.06 -0.31 17.33
C PHE A 8 -4.90 0.06 16.37
N THR A 9 -3.81 0.59 16.91
CA THR A 9 -2.65 1.04 16.12
C THR A 9 -1.46 0.12 16.36
N GLU A 10 -1.09 -0.63 15.33
CA GLU A 10 0.19 -1.34 15.30
C GLU A 10 1.34 -0.37 14.97
N LYS A 11 2.49 -0.55 15.63
CA LYS A 11 3.65 0.34 15.50
C LYS A 11 4.95 -0.42 15.23
N ARG A 12 4.96 -1.74 15.33
CA ARG A 12 6.14 -2.59 15.12
C ARG A 12 6.47 -2.66 13.62
N PRO A 13 7.65 -2.18 13.19
CA PRO A 13 7.97 -2.12 11.76
C PRO A 13 7.96 -3.48 11.07
N ASP A 14 8.40 -4.54 11.74
CA ASP A 14 8.38 -5.91 11.24
C ASP A 14 6.95 -6.37 10.89
N VAL A 15 5.98 -6.12 11.76
CA VAL A 15 4.57 -6.46 11.52
C VAL A 15 3.98 -5.65 10.38
N LEU A 16 4.31 -4.35 10.30
CA LEU A 16 3.85 -3.48 9.21
C LEU A 16 4.44 -3.93 7.86
N LEU A 17 5.71 -4.31 7.83
CA LEU A 17 6.37 -4.79 6.62
C LEU A 17 5.83 -6.15 6.18
N GLU A 18 5.62 -7.09 7.12
CA GLU A 18 4.99 -8.38 6.83
C GLU A 18 3.59 -8.19 6.23
N HIS A 19 2.82 -7.24 6.77
CA HIS A 19 1.49 -6.89 6.23
C HIS A 19 1.58 -6.38 4.80
N ILE A 20 2.46 -5.42 4.52
CA ILE A 20 2.65 -4.89 3.16
C ILE A 20 3.09 -6.01 2.22
N GLU A 21 4.02 -6.87 2.62
CA GLU A 21 4.47 -7.99 1.80
C GLU A 21 3.36 -9.00 1.51
N ARG A 22 2.49 -9.26 2.48
CA ARG A 22 1.37 -10.19 2.34
C ARG A 22 0.25 -9.63 1.48
N TYR A 23 -0.01 -8.33 1.59
CA TYR A 23 -1.09 -7.61 0.90
C TYR A 23 -0.52 -6.59 -0.09
N ASP A 24 0.40 -7.06 -0.95
CA ASP A 24 1.25 -6.21 -1.80
C ASP A 24 0.55 -5.58 -3.01
N PHE A 25 -0.68 -6.01 -3.32
CA PHE A 25 -1.55 -5.31 -4.25
C PHE A 25 -2.18 -4.07 -3.58
N GLY A 26 -1.42 -2.99 -3.56
CA GLY A 26 -1.77 -1.75 -2.87
C GLY A 26 -2.48 -0.72 -3.76
N LEU A 27 -2.99 0.32 -3.11
CA LEU A 27 -3.58 1.49 -3.74
C LEU A 27 -2.61 2.68 -3.66
N LEU A 28 -2.08 3.12 -4.80
CA LEU A 28 -1.25 4.32 -4.89
C LEU A 28 -2.12 5.55 -5.13
N VAL A 29 -2.11 6.48 -4.17
CA VAL A 29 -2.82 7.76 -4.23
C VAL A 29 -1.84 8.91 -4.45
N THR A 30 -2.12 9.73 -5.46
CA THR A 30 -1.38 10.97 -5.75
C THR A 30 -2.34 12.15 -5.80
N HIS A 31 -1.82 13.35 -5.54
CA HIS A 31 -2.56 14.59 -5.72
C HIS A 31 -1.97 15.38 -6.90
N GLY A 32 -2.70 15.39 -8.02
CA GLY A 32 -2.32 16.03 -9.26
C GLY A 32 -3.09 17.31 -9.56
N ALA A 33 -2.85 17.90 -10.73
CA ALA A 33 -3.58 19.09 -11.19
C ALA A 33 -5.08 18.83 -11.40
N ALA A 34 -5.46 17.57 -11.66
CA ALA A 34 -6.84 17.13 -11.80
C ALA A 34 -7.48 16.70 -10.46
N GLY A 35 -6.78 16.87 -9.33
CA GLY A 35 -7.21 16.40 -8.02
C GLY A 35 -6.59 15.05 -7.64
N LEU A 36 -7.29 14.29 -6.80
CA LEU A 36 -6.83 12.98 -6.33
C LEU A 36 -6.99 11.92 -7.42
N VAL A 37 -5.93 11.16 -7.64
CA VAL A 37 -5.93 10.02 -8.56
C VAL A 37 -5.40 8.80 -7.80
N ALA A 38 -5.99 7.64 -8.08
CA ALA A 38 -5.60 6.39 -7.43
C ALA A 38 -5.47 5.24 -8.43
N SER A 39 -4.42 4.44 -8.31
CA SER A 39 -4.22 3.20 -9.07
C SER A 39 -3.96 2.03 -8.14
N HIS A 40 -4.65 0.91 -8.37
CA HIS A 40 -4.33 -0.36 -7.72
C HIS A 40 -3.18 -1.03 -8.49
N ILE A 41 -2.06 -1.24 -7.82
CA ILE A 41 -0.86 -1.84 -8.42
C ILE A 41 -0.16 -2.74 -7.40
N PRO A 42 0.55 -3.79 -7.86
CA PRO A 42 1.40 -4.56 -6.99
C PRO A 42 2.69 -3.81 -6.66
N PHE A 43 3.19 -4.00 -5.45
CA PHE A 43 4.44 -3.43 -4.96
C PHE A 43 5.42 -4.52 -4.51
N LEU A 44 6.72 -4.22 -4.59
CA LEU A 44 7.76 -4.95 -3.88
C LEU A 44 8.43 -4.02 -2.88
N ILE A 45 8.63 -4.52 -1.65
CA ILE A 45 9.48 -3.85 -0.68
C ILE A 45 10.93 -4.23 -0.95
N GLU A 46 11.81 -3.22 -0.92
CA GLU A 46 13.26 -3.40 -0.91
C GLU A 46 13.85 -2.59 0.24
N ARG A 47 14.77 -3.21 1.00
CA ARG A 47 15.48 -2.56 2.09
C ARG A 47 16.90 -2.22 1.63
N ASP A 48 17.26 -0.94 1.70
CA ASP A 48 18.61 -0.44 1.42
C ASP A 48 19.18 0.18 2.70
N GLY A 49 19.90 -0.64 3.48
CA GLY A 49 20.36 -0.28 4.82
C GLY A 49 19.20 0.06 5.77
N GLU A 50 19.13 1.33 6.17
CA GLU A 50 18.05 1.86 7.01
C GLU A 50 16.85 2.38 6.19
N ARG A 51 16.98 2.51 4.87
CA ARG A 51 15.91 2.99 3.99
C ARG A 51 15.04 1.84 3.52
N LEU A 52 13.76 2.15 3.36
CA LEU A 52 12.75 1.26 2.81
C LEU A 52 12.22 1.87 1.53
N HIS A 53 12.18 1.06 0.47
CA HIS A 53 11.69 1.43 -0.84
C HIS A 53 10.49 0.56 -1.21
N LEU A 54 9.43 1.20 -1.70
CA LEU A 54 8.30 0.54 -2.33
C LEU A 54 8.44 0.72 -3.84
N HIS A 55 8.68 -0.37 -4.55
CA HIS A 55 8.78 -0.40 -6.00
C HIS A 55 7.46 -0.85 -6.61
N GLY A 56 6.90 -0.04 -7.48
CA GLY A 56 5.71 -0.35 -8.27
C GLY A 56 5.92 0.04 -9.73
N HIS A 57 5.01 -0.39 -10.61
CA HIS A 57 5.03 -0.03 -12.02
C HIS A 57 3.68 0.53 -12.46
N LEU A 58 3.71 1.64 -13.21
CA LEU A 58 2.56 2.23 -13.85
C LEU A 58 2.75 2.22 -15.36
N ALA A 59 1.66 1.98 -16.10
CA ALA A 59 1.66 2.18 -17.53
C ALA A 59 1.97 3.65 -17.86
N ARG A 60 2.85 3.89 -18.84
CA ARG A 60 3.29 5.25 -19.23
C ARG A 60 2.15 6.24 -19.50
N PRO A 61 1.00 5.86 -20.11
CA PRO A 61 -0.13 6.77 -20.31
C PRO A 61 -0.91 7.13 -19.03
N ASN A 62 -0.62 6.51 -17.88
CA ASN A 62 -1.33 6.79 -16.64
C ASN A 62 -1.06 8.25 -16.21
N PRO A 63 -2.11 9.07 -15.96
CA PRO A 63 -1.95 10.47 -15.60
C PRO A 63 -1.12 10.68 -14.33
N GLN A 64 -1.10 9.70 -13.41
CA GLN A 64 -0.26 9.76 -12.21
C GLN A 64 1.23 9.87 -12.55
N VAL A 65 1.70 9.37 -13.70
CA VAL A 65 3.12 9.51 -14.11
C VAL A 65 3.52 10.98 -14.18
N GLY A 66 2.65 11.84 -14.73
CA GLY A 66 2.89 13.28 -14.80
C GLY A 66 2.84 13.95 -13.42
N ASP A 67 1.98 13.47 -12.53
CA ASP A 67 1.89 13.97 -11.14
C ASP A 67 3.15 13.61 -10.35
N LEU A 68 3.58 12.35 -10.44
CA LEU A 68 4.77 11.83 -9.80
C LEU A 68 6.05 12.53 -10.29
N ALA A 69 6.13 12.86 -11.58
CA ALA A 69 7.26 13.60 -12.14
C ALA A 69 7.40 15.02 -11.56
N ARG A 70 6.29 15.64 -11.12
CA ARG A 70 6.33 16.94 -10.43
C ARG A 70 6.75 16.83 -8.97
N GLY A 71 6.82 15.62 -8.44
CA GLY A 71 7.12 15.34 -7.04
C GLY A 71 5.96 15.65 -6.10
N GLY A 72 6.20 15.44 -4.81
CA GLY A 72 5.20 15.61 -3.75
C GLY A 72 5.07 14.37 -2.89
N GLU A 73 4.30 14.51 -1.81
CA GLU A 73 3.93 13.40 -0.95
C GLU A 73 2.86 12.54 -1.63
N VAL A 74 3.03 11.23 -1.55
CA VAL A 74 2.08 10.22 -2.02
C VAL A 74 1.67 9.34 -0.85
N LEU A 75 0.57 8.61 -1.03
CA LEU A 75 0.09 7.62 -0.08
C LEU A 75 -0.07 6.28 -0.80
N ALA A 76 0.61 5.25 -0.32
CA ALA A 76 0.33 3.86 -0.67
C ALA A 76 -0.46 3.19 0.46
N ILE A 77 -1.58 2.54 0.13
CA ILE A 77 -2.44 1.84 1.10
C ILE A 77 -2.41 0.34 0.78
N PHE A 78 -2.14 -0.47 1.81
CA PHE A 78 -2.08 -1.93 1.70
C PHE A 78 -3.22 -2.53 2.51
N HIS A 79 -4.27 -2.91 1.79
CA HIS A 79 -5.50 -3.39 2.40
C HIS A 79 -5.41 -4.85 2.81
N GLY A 80 -5.60 -5.11 4.09
CA GLY A 80 -5.60 -6.45 4.65
C GLY A 80 -6.99 -7.06 4.80
N PRO A 81 -7.14 -8.06 5.68
CA PRO A 81 -8.42 -8.71 5.90
C PRO A 81 -9.36 -7.77 6.63
N HIS A 82 -10.64 -7.83 6.26
CA HIS A 82 -11.69 -7.06 6.90
C HIS A 82 -12.97 -7.88 7.03
N ALA A 83 -13.75 -7.62 8.07
CA ALA A 83 -15.00 -8.31 8.32
C ALA A 83 -15.99 -7.44 9.11
N TYR A 84 -17.26 -7.56 8.76
CA TYR A 84 -18.35 -7.06 9.58
C TYR A 84 -18.45 -7.87 10.87
N ILE A 85 -18.58 -7.18 12.00
CA ILE A 85 -18.77 -7.79 13.32
C ILE A 85 -20.19 -7.52 13.77
N SER A 86 -20.99 -8.59 13.81
CA SER A 86 -22.39 -8.50 14.19
C SER A 86 -22.55 -8.30 15.70
N PRO A 87 -23.40 -7.37 16.14
CA PRO A 87 -23.69 -7.21 17.56
C PRO A 87 -24.34 -8.48 18.16
N ASN A 88 -25.00 -9.30 17.33
CA ASN A 88 -25.65 -10.55 17.73
C ASN A 88 -24.67 -11.66 18.15
N TRP A 89 -23.36 -11.49 17.89
CA TRP A 89 -22.33 -12.45 18.35
C TRP A 89 -22.01 -12.30 19.84
N TYR A 90 -22.37 -11.18 20.46
CA TYR A 90 -22.08 -10.90 21.86
C TYR A 90 -23.29 -11.23 22.74
N ALA A 91 -23.07 -12.02 23.80
CA ALA A 91 -24.15 -12.48 24.67
C ALA A 91 -24.68 -11.41 25.65
N THR A 92 -23.92 -10.34 25.92
CA THR A 92 -24.29 -9.32 26.91
C THR A 92 -23.79 -7.92 26.53
N GLY A 93 -24.63 -6.91 26.75
CA GLY A 93 -24.30 -5.48 26.68
C GLY A 93 -24.81 -4.77 25.41
N PRO A 94 -24.89 -3.44 25.39
CA PRO A 94 -25.12 -2.69 24.16
C PRO A 94 -23.90 -2.84 23.25
N SER A 95 -24.00 -3.71 22.25
CA SER A 95 -23.02 -3.84 21.18
C SER A 95 -23.54 -3.11 19.94
N VAL A 96 -22.72 -2.21 19.39
CA VAL A 96 -22.99 -1.56 18.10
C VAL A 96 -22.36 -2.38 16.98
N PRO A 97 -22.96 -2.42 15.79
CA PRO A 97 -22.31 -3.02 14.63
C PRO A 97 -20.99 -2.31 14.32
N THR A 98 -19.95 -3.07 14.03
CA THR A 98 -18.63 -2.53 13.69
C THR A 98 -17.99 -3.31 12.55
N TRP A 99 -16.88 -2.78 12.04
CA TRP A 99 -16.05 -3.42 11.02
C TRP A 99 -14.63 -3.57 11.57
N ASN A 100 -14.13 -4.80 11.61
CA ASN A 100 -12.71 -5.04 11.87
C ASN A 100 -11.96 -5.01 10.54
N TYR A 101 -10.80 -4.38 10.51
CA TYR A 101 -9.92 -4.34 9.36
C TYR A 101 -8.48 -4.17 9.83
N ALA A 102 -7.53 -4.50 8.95
CA ALA A 102 -6.13 -4.17 9.13
C ALA A 102 -5.60 -3.56 7.83
N ASP A 103 -5.08 -2.34 7.90
CA ASP A 103 -4.53 -1.62 6.75
C ASP A 103 -3.20 -0.98 7.15
N VAL A 104 -2.27 -0.88 6.19
CA VAL A 104 -1.04 -0.09 6.35
C VAL A 104 -1.03 1.07 5.37
N HIS A 105 -0.84 2.28 5.91
CA HIS A 105 -0.71 3.51 5.13
C HIS A 105 0.75 3.94 5.11
N ALA A 106 1.39 3.91 3.95
CA ALA A 106 2.76 4.36 3.74
C ALA A 106 2.77 5.71 3.03
N TYR A 107 3.28 6.73 3.72
CA TYR A 107 3.50 8.06 3.16
C TYR A 107 4.96 8.19 2.72
N GLY A 108 5.19 8.87 1.60
CA GLY A 108 6.55 9.10 1.12
C GLY A 108 6.60 9.96 -0.12
N THR A 109 7.82 10.14 -0.64
CA THR A 109 8.07 10.76 -1.94
C THR A 109 8.41 9.69 -2.97
N VAL A 110 8.21 10.01 -4.25
CA VAL A 110 8.46 9.08 -5.34
C VAL A 110 9.63 9.54 -6.19
N GLN A 111 10.45 8.58 -6.59
CA GLN A 111 11.46 8.73 -7.61
C GLN A 111 11.04 7.90 -8.83
N LEU A 112 10.93 8.54 -9.99
CA LEU A 112 10.71 7.82 -11.25
C LEU A 112 12.00 7.11 -11.67
N VAL A 113 11.88 5.85 -12.06
CA VAL A 113 12.99 5.05 -12.59
C VAL A 113 12.72 4.80 -14.07
N GLU A 114 13.55 5.37 -14.94
CA GLU A 114 13.45 5.21 -16.40
C GLU A 114 14.45 4.20 -16.98
N ASP A 115 15.29 3.60 -16.13
CA ASP A 115 16.26 2.58 -16.53
C ASP A 115 15.56 1.29 -16.98
N ALA A 116 15.71 0.97 -18.27
CA ALA A 116 15.02 -0.15 -18.90
C ALA A 116 15.47 -1.51 -18.37
N GLU A 117 16.75 -1.66 -18.03
CA GLU A 117 17.26 -2.91 -17.48
C GLU A 117 16.75 -3.17 -16.06
N TRP A 118 16.72 -2.13 -15.23
CA TRP A 118 16.14 -2.15 -13.91
C TRP A 118 14.65 -2.49 -13.97
N LEU A 119 13.90 -1.84 -14.86
CA LEU A 119 12.48 -2.14 -15.04
C LEU A 119 12.26 -3.60 -15.43
N ARG A 120 13.06 -4.13 -16.37
CA ARG A 120 12.97 -5.54 -16.77
C ARG A 120 13.23 -6.48 -15.58
N ARG A 121 14.28 -6.21 -14.79
CA ARG A 121 14.59 -7.01 -13.58
C ARG A 121 13.47 -6.93 -12.56
N PHE A 122 12.92 -5.73 -12.32
CA PHE A 122 11.79 -5.52 -11.42
C PHE A 122 10.57 -6.33 -11.85
N LEU A 123 10.17 -6.26 -13.12
CA LEU A 123 9.03 -7.00 -13.65
C LEU A 123 9.21 -8.52 -13.53
N VAL A 124 10.42 -9.04 -13.77
CA VAL A 124 10.72 -10.47 -13.56
C VAL A 124 10.50 -10.86 -12.10
N ARG A 125 11.08 -10.12 -11.14
CA ARG A 125 10.92 -10.41 -9.70
C ARG A 125 9.47 -10.32 -9.25
N LEU A 126 8.73 -9.35 -9.78
CA LEU A 126 7.32 -9.16 -9.51
C LEU A 126 6.51 -10.38 -9.98
N SER A 127 6.72 -10.80 -11.23
CA SER A 127 6.08 -12.00 -11.77
C SER A 127 6.44 -13.25 -10.97
N GLU A 128 7.72 -13.50 -10.70
CA GLU A 128 8.18 -14.66 -9.93
C GLU A 128 7.51 -14.74 -8.54
N ARG A 129 7.36 -13.61 -7.85
CA ARG A 129 6.68 -13.55 -6.55
C ARG A 129 5.20 -13.94 -6.63
N HIS A 130 4.47 -13.47 -7.63
CA HIS A 130 3.05 -13.73 -7.75
C HIS A 130 2.76 -15.15 -8.29
N GLU A 131 3.59 -15.66 -9.19
CA GLU A 131 3.52 -17.06 -9.66
C GLU A 131 3.80 -18.04 -8.51
N ALA A 132 4.77 -17.74 -7.62
CA ALA A 132 5.06 -18.58 -6.46
C ALA A 132 3.94 -18.64 -5.40
N ARG A 133 2.93 -17.75 -5.51
CA ARG A 133 1.77 -17.66 -4.61
C ARG A 133 0.48 -18.20 -5.22
N SER A 134 0.52 -18.60 -6.50
CA SER A 134 -0.62 -19.08 -7.26
C SER A 134 -0.87 -20.57 -7.09
#